data_AF-A0A819TNM2-F1
#
_entry.id   AF-A0A819TNM2-F1
#
_cell.length_a   1.000
_cell.length_b   1.000
_cell.length_c   1.000
_cell.angle_alpha   90.00
_cell.angle_beta   90.00
_cell.angle_gamma   90.00
#
_symmetry.space_group_name_H-M   'P 1'
#
loop_
_entity.id
_entity.type
_entity.pdbx_description
1 polymer ?
#
loop_
_entity_poly.entity_id
_entity_poly.type
_entity_poly.pdbx_seq_one_letter_code
_entity_poly.pdbx_strand_id
1 'polypeptide(L)'
;ITKPLEQLSYIINGDIQTKPTPFLNIELCLNTIETTTSGNIKYVLDFRPSLEQLSETLNSISKIQLIESIKNFVRLCDLFSYHPFHREPYYIVIDNYPLKQKLENKIALGITNCISEIKKYIENNWFHFRQLWEVDKESFIAVYESENTDLQGLEADIARYTELANNINNQESIVNIHMIQIDCTSFKVSLVQICHKWQQSLIHIVLSRLEKDLQMILTLIKNNTEKINILPKIYDEIPIYQEFIDELKADVLRIEAKLPLINEEVALLLRYEIEIDPKLLDQHRLLSRHWDNYKTFLDESIASFKRVKEAFKIQLQKEQEKNLNEIFELQKYFKITGPHQADMSVSIALNKCEQIEEQIEQMENDEKRLKIAYRIFNLDMTVSKDLQNLKKDIEILKSIWLLAKEYEEMLNKWKTTEFYQLNINELNDFAQNQYKKLLKMSREYKEKDWIILDSLRDRIDTFRRILPLIESLHNPHMRSRHWEQIKYETEKNFEYKSNKFTLEQILDLHFEENIQLITEISENASKEYSIERMLERIIQIWNDMNFETTIHKSNVFKIKTIPL
;
A
#
# COMPACT_ATOMS: atom_id res chain seq x y z
N ILE A 1 -15.80 -9.89 96.16
CA ILE A 1 -15.53 -9.09 94.93
C ILE A 1 -14.10 -8.53 94.91
N THR A 2 -13.63 -7.85 95.96
CA THR A 2 -12.27 -7.25 95.97
C THR A 2 -11.13 -8.26 95.78
N LYS A 3 -11.10 -9.37 96.55
CA LYS A 3 -10.07 -10.42 96.38
C LYS A 3 -9.98 -11.01 94.95
N PRO A 4 -11.10 -11.39 94.29
CA PRO A 4 -11.09 -11.79 92.88
C PRO A 4 -10.57 -10.69 91.92
N LEU A 5 -10.94 -9.43 92.13
CA LEU A 5 -10.44 -8.31 91.30
C LEU A 5 -8.95 -8.03 91.53
N GLU A 6 -8.45 -8.22 92.75
CA GLU A 6 -7.02 -8.16 93.06
C GLU A 6 -6.25 -9.28 92.37
N GLN A 7 -6.78 -10.51 92.38
CA GLN A 7 -6.20 -11.64 91.65
C GLN A 7 -6.23 -11.42 90.14
N LEU A 8 -7.33 -10.91 89.58
CA LEU A 8 -7.44 -10.61 88.16
C LEU A 8 -6.52 -9.45 87.75
N SER A 9 -6.40 -8.41 88.58
CA SER A 9 -5.41 -7.33 88.39
C SER A 9 -3.97 -7.84 88.47
N TYR A 10 -3.68 -8.82 89.34
CA TYR A 10 -2.36 -9.45 89.47
C TYR A 10 -2.03 -10.31 88.24
N ILE A 11 -3.00 -11.06 87.72
CA ILE A 11 -2.82 -11.88 86.51
C ILE A 11 -2.60 -11.00 85.27
N ILE A 12 -3.25 -9.84 85.18
CA ILE A 12 -3.13 -8.92 84.04
C ILE A 12 -1.84 -8.10 84.09
N ASN A 13 -1.49 -7.56 85.26
CA ASN A 13 -0.39 -6.61 85.38
C ASN A 13 0.92 -7.23 85.90
N GLY A 14 0.89 -8.46 86.43
CA GLY A 14 2.02 -9.09 87.10
C GLY A 14 2.38 -8.43 88.44
N ASP A 15 3.53 -8.82 88.99
CA ASP A 15 4.18 -8.15 90.13
C ASP A 15 5.51 -7.51 89.69
N ILE A 16 6.11 -6.68 90.54
CA ILE A 16 7.38 -5.97 90.27
C ILE A 16 8.53 -6.94 89.90
N GLN A 17 8.41 -8.23 90.26
CA GLN A 17 9.44 -9.26 90.02
C GLN A 17 9.03 -10.36 89.02
N THR A 18 7.74 -10.50 88.67
CA THR A 18 7.24 -11.61 87.85
C THR A 18 6.38 -11.11 86.70
N LYS A 19 6.79 -11.41 85.46
CA LYS A 19 5.99 -11.16 84.27
C LYS A 19 4.69 -11.99 84.33
N PRO A 20 3.55 -11.44 83.90
CA PRO A 20 2.28 -12.16 83.91
C PRO A 20 2.36 -13.42 83.04
N THR A 21 1.76 -14.51 83.51
CA THR A 21 1.64 -15.76 82.76
C THR A 21 0.52 -15.63 81.73
N PRO A 22 0.76 -15.98 80.44
CA PRO A 22 -0.28 -15.92 79.43
C PRO A 22 -1.38 -16.94 79.75
N PHE A 23 -2.63 -16.53 79.62
CA PHE A 23 -3.80 -17.41 79.82
C PHE A 23 -4.88 -17.24 78.73
N LEU A 24 -4.78 -16.20 77.90
CA LEU A 24 -5.65 -15.98 76.74
C LEU A 24 -4.88 -16.29 75.46
N ASN A 25 -5.46 -17.12 74.59
CA ASN A 25 -4.92 -17.38 73.27
C ASN A 25 -5.69 -16.57 72.24
N ILE A 26 -4.96 -15.88 71.35
CA ILE A 26 -5.52 -15.14 70.22
C ILE A 26 -4.81 -15.60 68.96
N GLU A 27 -5.57 -15.88 67.91
CA GLU A 27 -5.04 -16.19 66.60
C GLU A 27 -4.95 -14.91 65.75
N LEU A 28 -3.80 -14.69 65.11
CA LEU A 28 -3.64 -13.68 64.06
C LEU A 28 -4.03 -14.31 62.72
N CYS A 29 -4.98 -13.69 62.02
CA CYS A 29 -5.47 -14.15 60.73
C CYS A 29 -5.38 -13.04 59.67
N LEU A 30 -5.23 -13.44 58.41
CA LEU A 30 -5.34 -12.56 57.26
C LEU A 30 -6.70 -12.82 56.60
N ASN A 31 -7.67 -11.94 56.79
CA ASN A 31 -8.98 -12.06 56.17
C ASN A 31 -8.97 -11.43 54.77
N THR A 32 -9.62 -12.07 53.81
CA THR A 32 -9.85 -11.53 52.47
C THR A 32 -11.16 -10.76 52.43
N ILE A 33 -11.11 -9.46 52.13
CA ILE A 33 -12.28 -8.66 51.82
C ILE A 33 -12.34 -8.51 50.29
N GLU A 34 -13.36 -9.12 49.68
CA GLU A 34 -13.65 -8.87 48.26
C GLU A 34 -14.24 -7.47 48.12
N THR A 35 -13.55 -6.57 47.42
CA THR A 35 -14.16 -5.29 47.05
C THR A 35 -15.04 -5.47 45.82
N THR A 36 -16.33 -5.17 45.98
CA THR A 36 -17.33 -5.17 44.90
C THR A 36 -17.05 -4.01 43.94
N THR A 37 -16.24 -4.24 42.90
CA THR A 37 -16.30 -3.58 41.57
C THR A 37 -15.15 -4.01 40.64
N SER A 38 -14.03 -4.57 41.13
CA SER A 38 -12.90 -5.00 40.28
C SER A 38 -12.38 -6.42 40.52
N GLY A 39 -12.96 -7.21 41.45
CA GLY A 39 -12.45 -8.55 41.79
C GLY A 39 -11.19 -8.54 42.66
N ASN A 40 -10.68 -7.36 43.02
CA ASN A 40 -9.48 -7.22 43.82
C ASN A 40 -9.69 -7.75 45.26
N ILE A 41 -8.84 -8.69 45.65
CA ILE A 41 -8.78 -9.24 47.00
C ILE A 41 -7.94 -8.29 47.85
N LYS A 42 -8.57 -7.59 48.80
CA LYS A 42 -7.83 -6.81 49.80
C LYS A 42 -7.67 -7.64 51.06
N TYR A 43 -6.44 -7.83 51.49
CA TYR A 43 -6.14 -8.55 52.72
C TYR A 43 -6.17 -7.60 53.92
N VAL A 44 -6.85 -8.01 54.99
CA VAL A 44 -6.94 -7.27 56.25
C VAL A 44 -6.47 -8.13 57.41
N LEU A 45 -5.58 -7.57 58.22
CA LEU A 45 -5.11 -8.18 59.47
C LEU A 45 -6.25 -8.17 60.49
N ASP A 46 -6.59 -9.34 61.01
CA ASP A 46 -7.64 -9.50 62.02
C ASP A 46 -7.22 -10.48 63.12
N PHE A 47 -7.79 -10.30 64.31
CA PHE A 47 -7.53 -11.13 65.47
C PHE A 47 -8.76 -11.97 65.80
N ARG A 48 -8.57 -13.26 66.11
CA ARG A 48 -9.65 -14.15 66.54
C ARG A 48 -9.36 -14.69 67.94
N PRO A 49 -10.17 -14.31 68.97
CA PRO A 49 -11.21 -13.26 68.97
C PRO A 49 -10.63 -11.83 68.83
N SER A 50 -11.45 -10.85 68.44
CA SER A 50 -10.95 -9.49 68.18
C SER A 50 -10.47 -8.81 69.47
N LEU A 51 -9.50 -7.89 69.35
CA LEU A 51 -8.98 -7.14 70.50
C LEU A 51 -10.06 -6.32 71.22
N GLU A 52 -11.08 -5.87 70.48
CA GLU A 52 -12.25 -5.17 71.02
C GLU A 52 -13.15 -6.11 71.81
N GLN A 53 -13.48 -7.29 71.25
CA GLN A 53 -14.26 -8.32 71.95
C GLN A 53 -13.56 -8.82 73.22
N LEU A 54 -12.23 -8.95 73.19
CA LEU A 54 -11.43 -9.30 74.37
C LEU A 54 -11.44 -8.21 75.43
N SER A 55 -11.33 -6.95 75.02
CA SER A 55 -11.46 -5.82 75.94
C SER A 55 -12.86 -5.77 76.57
N GLU A 56 -13.92 -5.96 75.78
CA GLU A 56 -15.30 -5.96 76.26
C GLU A 56 -15.61 -7.12 77.19
N THR A 57 -15.14 -8.33 76.88
CA THR A 57 -15.33 -9.51 77.74
C THR A 57 -14.59 -9.38 79.07
N LEU A 58 -13.33 -8.95 79.07
CA LEU A 58 -12.59 -8.74 80.32
C LEU A 58 -13.15 -7.58 81.16
N ASN A 59 -13.60 -6.50 80.51
CA ASN A 59 -14.24 -5.38 81.19
C ASN A 59 -15.64 -5.73 81.71
N SER A 60 -16.41 -6.57 81.01
CA SER A 60 -17.73 -7.02 81.48
C SER A 60 -17.65 -8.02 82.63
N ILE A 61 -16.64 -8.90 82.65
CA ILE A 61 -16.34 -9.79 83.78
C ILE A 61 -16.01 -8.96 85.02
N SER A 62 -15.12 -7.96 84.89
CA SER A 62 -14.71 -7.12 86.02
C SER A 62 -15.82 -6.20 86.54
N LYS A 63 -16.61 -5.58 85.63
CA LYS A 63 -17.62 -4.58 85.98
C LYS A 63 -19.01 -5.14 86.29
N ILE A 64 -19.52 -6.07 85.49
CA ILE A 64 -20.95 -6.40 85.46
C ILE A 64 -21.22 -7.77 86.09
N GLN A 65 -20.56 -8.82 85.59
CA GLN A 65 -20.91 -10.21 85.95
C GLN A 65 -20.66 -10.52 87.43
N LEU A 66 -19.61 -9.96 88.03
CA LEU A 66 -19.30 -10.13 89.45
C LEU A 66 -20.36 -9.48 90.36
N ILE A 67 -21.00 -8.39 89.93
CA ILE A 67 -22.08 -7.73 90.67
C ILE A 67 -23.40 -8.46 90.46
N GLU A 68 -23.75 -8.81 89.21
CA GLU A 68 -24.99 -9.52 88.89
C GLU A 68 -25.10 -10.85 89.65
N SER A 69 -23.98 -11.57 89.79
CA SER A 69 -23.91 -12.79 90.60
C SER A 69 -24.30 -12.56 92.06
N ILE A 70 -24.07 -11.35 92.61
CA ILE A 70 -24.39 -11.00 93.99
C ILE A 70 -25.79 -10.37 94.12
N LYS A 71 -26.32 -9.78 93.05
CA LYS A 71 -27.68 -9.20 93.00
C LYS A 71 -28.77 -10.22 93.34
N ASN A 72 -28.56 -11.50 93.02
CA ASN A 72 -29.52 -12.57 93.24
C ASN A 72 -29.65 -13.03 94.70
N PHE A 73 -28.76 -12.59 95.59
CA PHE A 73 -28.84 -12.96 97.01
C PHE A 73 -29.84 -12.04 97.74
N VAL A 74 -30.95 -12.64 98.19
CA VAL A 74 -31.98 -11.93 98.95
C VAL A 74 -31.45 -11.55 100.34
N ARG A 75 -31.62 -10.29 100.73
CA ARG A 75 -31.16 -9.80 102.05
C ARG A 75 -32.11 -10.30 103.14
N LEU A 76 -31.55 -10.74 104.26
CA LEU A 76 -32.35 -11.15 105.43
C LEU A 76 -33.30 -10.03 105.89
N CYS A 77 -32.86 -8.76 105.83
CA CYS A 77 -33.71 -7.61 106.18
C CYS A 77 -34.93 -7.46 105.26
N ASP A 78 -34.81 -7.81 103.97
CA ASP A 78 -35.92 -7.74 103.00
C ASP A 78 -36.87 -8.94 103.14
N LEU A 79 -36.35 -10.11 103.51
CA LEU A 79 -37.15 -11.32 103.79
C LEU A 79 -38.04 -11.18 105.02
N PHE A 80 -37.58 -10.50 106.06
CA PHE A 80 -38.28 -10.41 107.35
C PHE A 80 -39.03 -9.08 107.58
N SER A 81 -39.15 -8.21 106.57
CA SER A 81 -39.96 -6.97 106.60
C SER A 81 -39.70 -6.03 107.79
N TYR A 82 -38.45 -5.95 108.29
CA TYR A 82 -38.07 -5.00 109.34
C TYR A 82 -37.76 -3.63 108.73
N HIS A 83 -38.67 -2.66 108.86
CA HIS A 83 -38.37 -1.22 108.68
C HIS A 83 -38.07 -0.59 110.05
N PRO A 84 -36.86 -0.01 110.25
CA PRO A 84 -36.62 1.34 109.76
C PRO A 84 -35.17 1.59 109.29
N PHE A 85 -34.60 0.71 108.47
CA PHE A 85 -33.26 0.94 107.90
C PHE A 85 -33.31 0.91 106.36
N HIS A 86 -33.39 2.09 105.75
CA HIS A 86 -33.04 2.29 104.34
C HIS A 86 -31.51 2.12 104.20
N ARG A 87 -31.04 0.88 104.25
CA ARG A 87 -29.67 0.54 103.85
C ARG A 87 -29.70 0.10 102.40
N GLU A 88 -28.80 0.67 101.61
CA GLU A 88 -28.61 0.25 100.23
C GLU A 88 -28.27 -1.24 100.17
N PRO A 89 -28.71 -1.96 99.13
CA PRO A 89 -28.30 -3.33 98.89
C PRO A 89 -26.78 -3.48 98.86
N TYR A 90 -26.27 -4.60 99.36
CA TYR A 90 -24.83 -4.89 99.40
C TYR A 90 -24.18 -4.79 98.01
N TYR A 91 -24.90 -5.16 96.94
CA TYR A 91 -24.39 -5.02 95.58
C TYR A 91 -24.17 -3.55 95.19
N ILE A 92 -25.00 -2.61 95.64
CA ILE A 92 -24.85 -1.16 95.38
C ILE A 92 -23.68 -0.59 96.18
N VAL A 93 -23.55 -0.98 97.45
CA VAL A 93 -22.44 -0.55 98.32
C VAL A 93 -21.10 -1.06 97.79
N ILE A 94 -21.07 -2.29 97.29
CA ILE A 94 -19.85 -2.86 96.69
C ILE A 94 -19.57 -2.23 95.32
N ASP A 95 -20.59 -1.91 94.53
CA ASP A 95 -20.44 -1.24 93.24
C ASP A 95 -19.82 0.15 93.38
N ASN A 96 -20.27 0.92 94.38
CA ASN A 96 -19.76 2.25 94.70
C ASN A 96 -18.47 2.24 95.53
N TYR A 97 -17.87 1.07 95.79
CA TYR A 97 -16.71 0.99 96.67
C TYR A 97 -15.43 1.54 96.00
N PRO A 98 -14.73 2.52 96.61
CA PRO A 98 -13.59 3.19 95.96
C PRO A 98 -12.44 2.26 95.56
N LEU A 99 -12.19 1.19 96.34
CA LEU A 99 -11.15 0.21 96.00
C LEU A 99 -11.54 -0.64 94.79
N LYS A 100 -12.83 -0.92 94.58
CA LYS A 100 -13.33 -1.63 93.41
C LYS A 100 -13.07 -0.80 92.14
N GLN A 101 -13.47 0.48 92.13
CA GLN A 101 -13.23 1.40 91.01
C GLN A 101 -11.74 1.57 90.72
N LYS A 102 -10.88 1.64 91.75
CA LYS A 102 -9.42 1.67 91.57
C LYS A 102 -8.87 0.40 90.91
N LEU A 103 -9.37 -0.78 91.28
CA LEU A 103 -8.96 -2.05 90.69
C LEU A 103 -9.48 -2.21 89.26
N GLU A 104 -10.72 -1.82 88.97
CA GLU A 104 -11.28 -1.80 87.61
C GLU A 104 -10.48 -0.88 86.68
N ASN A 105 -10.10 0.31 87.16
CA ASN A 105 -9.25 1.23 86.39
C ASN A 105 -7.85 0.66 86.14
N LYS A 106 -7.26 -0.05 87.13
CA LYS A 106 -5.97 -0.74 86.95
C LYS A 106 -6.07 -1.89 85.94
N ILE A 107 -7.17 -2.63 85.93
CA ILE A 107 -7.45 -3.70 84.97
C ILE A 107 -7.60 -3.12 83.56
N ALA A 108 -8.43 -2.09 83.39
CA ALA A 108 -8.65 -1.43 82.10
C ALA A 108 -7.36 -0.82 81.52
N LEU A 109 -6.52 -0.22 82.37
CA LEU A 109 -5.25 0.35 81.96
C LEU A 109 -4.24 -0.74 81.58
N GLY A 110 -4.21 -1.86 82.31
CA GLY A 110 -3.41 -3.04 81.96
C GLY A 110 -3.81 -3.66 80.62
N ILE A 111 -5.11 -3.79 80.35
CA ILE A 111 -5.64 -4.26 79.06
C ILE A 111 -5.23 -3.30 77.93
N THR A 112 -5.35 -1.99 78.15
CA THR A 112 -4.99 -0.97 77.13
C THR A 112 -3.49 -0.99 76.82
N ASN A 113 -2.64 -1.14 77.84
CA ASN A 113 -1.20 -1.29 77.67
C ASN A 113 -0.86 -2.57 76.90
N CYS A 114 -1.51 -3.69 77.24
CA CYS A 114 -1.33 -4.95 76.53
C CYS A 114 -1.68 -4.80 75.03
N ILE A 115 -2.82 -4.18 74.71
CA ILE A 115 -3.22 -3.89 73.32
C ILE A 115 -2.19 -2.99 72.61
N SER A 116 -1.65 -1.98 73.28
CA SER A 116 -0.62 -1.11 72.70
C SER A 116 0.67 -1.87 72.40
N GLU A 117 1.09 -2.79 73.26
CA GLU A 117 2.29 -3.61 73.05
C GLU A 117 2.08 -4.65 71.95
N ILE A 118 0.86 -5.21 71.82
CA ILE A 118 0.49 -6.06 70.69
C ILE A 118 0.59 -5.28 69.36
N LYS A 119 0.09 -4.04 69.30
CA LYS A 119 0.19 -3.21 68.09
C LYS A 119 1.64 -2.90 67.70
N LYS A 120 2.49 -2.53 68.67
CA LYS A 120 3.94 -2.32 68.44
C LYS A 120 4.64 -3.59 67.95
N TYR A 121 4.27 -4.75 68.48
CA TYR A 121 4.82 -6.02 68.03
C TYR A 121 4.49 -6.31 66.55
N ILE A 122 3.26 -6.02 66.11
CA ILE A 122 2.87 -6.16 64.70
C ILE A 122 3.67 -5.20 63.82
N GLU A 123 3.76 -3.93 64.22
CA GLU A 123 4.49 -2.88 63.51
C GLU A 123 5.97 -3.24 63.30
N ASN A 124 6.63 -3.76 64.32
CA ASN A 124 8.06 -4.06 64.24
C ASN A 124 8.37 -5.36 63.48
N ASN A 125 7.52 -6.39 63.59
CA ASN A 125 7.87 -7.72 63.07
C ASN A 125 7.19 -8.05 61.73
N TRP A 126 6.04 -7.44 61.42
CA TRP A 126 5.23 -7.84 60.27
C TRP A 126 5.08 -6.75 59.20
N PHE A 127 5.16 -5.45 59.53
CA PHE A 127 4.96 -4.38 58.52
C PHE A 127 6.04 -4.35 57.43
N HIS A 128 7.21 -4.94 57.64
CA HIS A 128 8.21 -5.11 56.59
C HIS A 128 7.72 -5.99 55.42
N PHE A 129 6.73 -6.85 55.66
CA PHE A 129 6.12 -7.73 54.67
C PHE A 129 4.83 -7.16 54.05
N ARG A 130 4.47 -5.91 54.38
CA ARG A 130 3.20 -5.29 54.02
C ARG A 130 2.93 -5.24 52.52
N GLN A 131 3.99 -5.14 51.72
CA GLN A 131 3.92 -5.17 50.26
C GLN A 131 3.30 -6.48 49.72
N LEU A 132 3.40 -7.60 50.44
CA LEU A 132 2.85 -8.88 49.98
C LEU A 132 1.32 -8.89 49.92
N TRP A 133 0.65 -8.11 50.77
CA TRP A 133 -0.80 -8.15 50.93
C TRP A 133 -1.50 -6.82 50.59
N GLU A 134 -0.75 -5.76 50.34
CA GLU A 134 -1.29 -4.47 49.88
C GLU A 134 -1.15 -4.23 48.38
N VAL A 135 -0.22 -4.90 47.72
CA VAL A 135 -0.01 -4.75 46.28
C VAL A 135 -1.07 -5.56 45.53
N ASP A 136 -1.74 -4.89 44.60
CA ASP A 136 -2.71 -5.52 43.71
C ASP A 136 -1.99 -6.40 42.68
N LYS A 137 -2.21 -7.71 42.82
CA LYS A 137 -1.55 -8.76 42.05
C LYS A 137 -1.79 -8.62 40.54
N GLU A 138 -3.01 -8.29 40.15
CA GLU A 138 -3.39 -8.26 38.73
C GLU A 138 -2.80 -7.04 38.03
N SER A 139 -2.83 -5.87 38.69
CA SER A 139 -2.22 -4.65 38.17
C SER A 139 -0.70 -4.77 38.00
N PHE A 140 -0.02 -5.41 38.95
CA PHE A 140 1.43 -5.59 38.91
C PHE A 140 1.83 -6.53 37.78
N ILE A 141 1.14 -7.67 37.63
CA ILE A 141 1.41 -8.64 36.56
C ILE A 141 1.16 -8.03 35.18
N ALA A 142 0.09 -7.25 35.01
CA ALA A 142 -0.22 -6.60 33.73
C ALA A 142 0.86 -5.59 33.31
N VAL A 143 1.39 -4.81 34.27
CA VAL A 143 2.53 -3.92 34.00
C VAL A 143 3.76 -4.74 33.63
N TYR A 144 4.04 -5.81 34.37
CA TYR A 144 5.19 -6.69 34.14
C TYR A 144 5.16 -7.38 32.77
N GLU A 145 3.99 -7.79 32.29
CA GLU A 145 3.80 -8.34 30.94
C GLU A 145 3.98 -7.27 29.86
N SER A 146 3.61 -6.01 30.13
CA SER A 146 3.72 -4.89 29.18
C SER A 146 5.13 -4.32 29.06
N GLU A 147 5.90 -4.31 30.16
CA GLU A 147 7.25 -3.77 30.22
C GLU A 147 8.31 -4.72 29.65
N ASN A 148 7.91 -5.96 29.32
CA ASN A 148 8.75 -6.97 28.68
C ASN A 148 10.07 -7.20 29.45
N THR A 149 9.95 -7.33 30.78
CA THR A 149 11.07 -7.42 31.70
C THR A 149 12.04 -8.55 31.33
N ASP A 150 13.33 -8.24 31.44
CA ASP A 150 14.43 -9.16 31.17
C ASP A 150 14.36 -10.41 32.08
N LEU A 151 14.87 -11.53 31.57
CA LEU A 151 14.86 -12.83 32.26
C LEU A 151 15.58 -12.75 33.62
N GLN A 152 16.64 -11.96 33.70
CA GLN A 152 17.38 -11.72 34.96
C GLN A 152 16.53 -11.02 36.02
N GLY A 153 15.66 -10.10 35.61
CA GLY A 153 14.72 -9.42 36.51
C GLY A 153 13.66 -10.38 37.06
N LEU A 154 13.13 -11.24 36.18
CA LEU A 154 12.18 -12.29 36.57
C LEU A 154 12.81 -13.30 37.54
N GLU A 155 14.04 -13.74 37.28
CA GLU A 155 14.78 -14.62 38.18
C GLU A 155 15.01 -13.98 39.56
N ALA A 156 15.47 -12.71 39.58
CA ALA A 156 15.71 -11.98 40.82
C ALA A 156 14.43 -11.84 41.65
N ASP A 157 13.29 -11.57 41.01
CA ASP A 157 12.00 -11.47 41.69
C ASP A 157 11.52 -12.83 42.23
N ILE A 158 11.68 -13.92 41.47
CA ILE A 158 11.37 -15.29 41.94
C ILE A 158 12.25 -15.65 43.15
N ALA A 159 13.54 -15.33 43.11
CA ALA A 159 14.48 -15.53 44.22
C ALA A 159 14.07 -14.70 45.44
N ARG A 160 13.72 -13.42 45.25
CA ARG A 160 13.25 -12.54 46.34
C ARG A 160 12.03 -13.11 47.05
N TYR A 161 11.02 -13.60 46.33
CA TYR A 161 9.84 -14.20 46.97
C TYR A 161 10.17 -15.51 47.70
N THR A 162 11.21 -16.24 47.26
CA THR A 162 11.72 -17.43 47.97
C THR A 162 12.36 -17.04 49.31
N GLU A 163 13.20 -16.00 49.29
CA GLU A 163 13.82 -15.46 50.51
C GLU A 163 12.78 -14.89 51.47
N LEU A 164 11.76 -14.17 50.97
CA LEU A 164 10.67 -13.67 51.79
C LEU A 164 9.89 -14.80 52.46
N ALA A 165 9.57 -15.88 51.72
CA ALA A 165 8.91 -17.04 52.30
C ALA A 165 9.75 -17.71 53.41
N ASN A 166 11.07 -17.82 53.21
CA ASN A 166 11.99 -18.35 54.24
C ASN A 166 12.06 -17.43 55.47
N ASN A 167 12.14 -16.11 55.26
CA ASN A 167 12.17 -15.13 56.34
C ASN A 167 10.88 -15.13 57.17
N ILE A 168 9.72 -15.36 56.55
CA ILE A 168 8.42 -15.51 57.23
C ILE A 168 8.38 -16.80 58.06
N ASN A 169 8.88 -17.92 57.50
CA ASN A 169 8.96 -19.19 58.22
C ASN A 169 9.88 -19.11 59.45
N ASN A 170 10.98 -18.36 59.35
CA ASN A 170 11.95 -18.16 60.43
C ASN A 170 11.45 -17.29 61.60
N GLN A 171 10.34 -16.57 61.46
CA GLN A 171 9.76 -15.81 62.59
C GLN A 171 9.27 -16.75 63.70
N GLU A 172 8.93 -16.24 64.88
CA GLU A 172 8.31 -17.06 65.94
C GLU A 172 6.82 -17.32 65.64
N SER A 173 6.34 -18.55 65.83
CA SER A 173 4.93 -18.91 65.56
C SER A 173 4.00 -18.60 66.72
N ILE A 174 4.52 -18.64 67.95
CA ILE A 174 3.78 -18.39 69.17
C ILE A 174 4.56 -17.34 69.94
N VAL A 175 3.92 -16.20 70.22
CA VAL A 175 4.54 -15.11 70.98
C VAL A 175 3.70 -14.75 72.18
N ASN A 176 4.35 -14.65 73.34
CA ASN A 176 3.70 -14.30 74.59
C ASN A 176 3.86 -12.80 74.87
N ILE A 177 2.77 -12.05 74.81
CA ILE A 177 2.71 -10.63 75.16
C ILE A 177 1.83 -10.47 76.40
N HIS A 178 2.48 -10.25 77.54
CA HIS A 178 1.82 -10.14 78.84
C HIS A 178 0.88 -11.32 79.13
N MET A 179 -0.43 -11.05 79.20
CA MET A 179 -1.47 -12.03 79.51
C MET A 179 -1.98 -12.82 78.28
N ILE A 180 -1.53 -12.44 77.08
CA ILE A 180 -2.00 -12.97 75.79
C ILE A 180 -0.89 -13.75 75.11
N GLN A 181 -1.21 -14.96 74.66
CA GLN A 181 -0.42 -15.75 73.73
C GLN A 181 -0.99 -15.56 72.33
N ILE A 182 -0.20 -15.02 71.41
CA ILE A 182 -0.58 -14.82 70.01
C ILE A 182 -0.09 -16.01 69.20
N ASP A 183 -1.02 -16.71 68.56
CA ASP A 183 -0.72 -17.72 67.55
C ASP A 183 -0.67 -17.05 66.16
N CYS A 184 0.53 -16.98 65.59
CA CYS A 184 0.80 -16.45 64.25
C CYS A 184 0.88 -17.56 63.18
N THR A 185 0.61 -18.82 63.52
CA THR A 185 0.82 -19.96 62.62
C THR A 185 -0.04 -19.85 61.35
N SER A 186 -1.33 -19.57 61.50
CA SER A 186 -2.25 -19.40 60.35
C SER A 186 -1.90 -18.20 59.49
N PHE A 187 -1.44 -17.10 60.11
CA PHE A 187 -0.98 -15.91 59.41
C PHE A 187 0.26 -16.20 58.54
N LYS A 188 1.26 -16.89 59.10
CA LYS A 188 2.47 -17.29 58.37
C LYS A 188 2.15 -18.17 57.18
N VAL A 189 1.32 -19.20 57.38
CA VAL A 189 0.90 -20.10 56.31
C VAL A 189 0.25 -19.30 55.19
N SER A 190 -0.61 -18.33 55.52
CA SER A 190 -1.27 -17.47 54.54
C SER A 190 -0.29 -16.59 53.76
N LEU A 191 0.71 -15.98 54.43
CA LEU A 191 1.72 -15.16 53.77
C LEU A 191 2.65 -15.98 52.86
N VAL A 192 3.07 -17.16 53.30
CA VAL A 192 3.87 -18.09 52.49
C VAL A 192 3.09 -18.54 51.25
N GLN A 193 1.79 -18.83 51.39
CA GLN A 193 0.92 -19.11 50.25
C GLN A 193 0.83 -17.94 49.28
N ILE A 194 0.81 -16.69 49.76
CA ILE A 194 0.83 -15.50 48.90
C ILE A 194 2.17 -15.42 48.13
N CYS A 195 3.31 -15.63 48.79
CA CYS A 195 4.62 -15.69 48.12
C CYS A 195 4.65 -16.77 47.03
N HIS A 196 4.15 -17.97 47.30
CA HIS A 196 4.04 -19.03 46.29
C HIS A 196 3.11 -18.65 45.13
N LYS A 197 1.99 -17.99 45.40
CA LYS A 197 1.09 -17.48 44.35
C LYS A 197 1.77 -16.43 43.47
N TRP A 198 2.65 -15.58 44.02
CA TRP A 198 3.44 -14.63 43.26
C TRP A 198 4.47 -15.33 42.38
N GLN A 199 5.22 -16.28 42.94
CA GLN A 199 6.17 -17.12 42.19
C GLN A 199 5.50 -17.84 41.02
N GLN A 200 4.37 -18.53 41.27
CA GLN A 200 3.61 -19.23 40.24
C GLN A 200 3.16 -18.30 39.10
N SER A 201 2.76 -17.07 39.42
CA SER A 201 2.40 -16.09 38.40
C SER A 201 3.59 -15.62 37.58
N LEU A 202 4.74 -15.36 38.19
CA LEU A 202 5.97 -15.00 37.46
C LEU A 202 6.45 -16.15 36.56
N ILE A 203 6.39 -17.39 37.07
CA ILE A 203 6.69 -18.61 36.30
C ILE A 203 5.74 -18.76 35.11
N HIS A 204 4.44 -18.50 35.31
CA HIS A 204 3.46 -18.56 34.23
C HIS A 204 3.75 -17.54 33.12
N ILE A 205 4.25 -16.34 33.45
CA ILE A 205 4.68 -15.36 32.44
C ILE A 205 5.82 -15.92 31.59
N VAL A 206 6.83 -16.54 32.22
CA VAL A 206 7.96 -17.17 31.50
C VAL A 206 7.47 -18.32 30.62
N LEU A 207 6.59 -19.19 31.12
CA LEU A 207 6.00 -20.28 30.35
C LEU A 207 5.19 -19.77 29.16
N SER A 208 4.32 -18.78 29.37
CA SER A 208 3.51 -18.19 28.29
C SER A 208 4.37 -17.52 27.21
N ARG A 209 5.45 -16.84 27.62
CA ARG A 209 6.42 -16.24 26.70
C ARG A 209 7.12 -17.30 25.86
N LEU A 210 7.66 -18.34 26.51
CA LEU A 210 8.31 -19.48 25.87
C LEU A 210 7.38 -20.15 24.85
N GLU A 211 6.13 -20.43 25.22
CA GLU A 211 5.13 -21.03 24.32
C GLU A 211 4.86 -20.15 23.09
N LYS A 212 4.68 -18.83 23.29
CA LYS A 212 4.44 -17.88 22.20
C LYS A 212 5.64 -17.79 21.27
N ASP A 213 6.85 -17.67 21.80
CA ASP A 213 8.07 -17.55 20.98
C ASP A 213 8.33 -18.85 20.20
N LEU A 214 8.17 -20.03 20.83
CA LEU A 214 8.31 -21.32 20.14
C LEU A 214 7.28 -21.50 19.02
N GLN A 215 6.00 -21.21 19.30
CA GLN A 215 4.95 -21.30 18.28
C GLN A 215 5.17 -20.31 17.14
N MET A 216 5.60 -19.08 17.44
CA MET A 216 5.93 -18.06 16.45
C MET A 216 7.05 -18.57 15.53
N ILE A 217 8.17 -19.06 16.07
CA ILE A 217 9.31 -19.53 15.27
C ILE A 217 8.91 -20.74 14.41
N LEU A 218 8.22 -21.73 14.98
CA LEU A 218 7.80 -22.92 14.23
C LEU A 218 6.81 -22.58 13.10
N THR A 219 5.89 -21.65 13.35
CA THR A 219 4.93 -21.19 12.33
C THR A 219 5.64 -20.40 11.23
N LEU A 220 6.61 -19.56 11.58
CA LEU A 220 7.45 -18.83 10.62
C LEU A 220 8.24 -19.78 9.73
N ILE A 221 8.92 -20.79 10.31
CA ILE A 221 9.65 -21.81 9.54
C ILE A 221 8.71 -22.47 8.54
N LYS A 222 7.54 -22.95 8.99
CA LYS A 222 6.58 -23.63 8.11
C LYS A 222 6.11 -22.73 6.97
N ASN A 223 5.60 -21.54 7.29
CA ASN A 223 5.07 -20.62 6.29
C ASN A 223 6.14 -20.17 5.28
N ASN A 224 7.36 -19.92 5.76
CA ASN A 224 8.46 -19.51 4.90
C ASN A 224 8.92 -20.67 4.01
N THR A 225 9.00 -21.91 4.51
CA THR A 225 9.34 -23.08 3.68
C THR A 225 8.34 -23.31 2.54
N GLU A 226 7.04 -23.10 2.78
CA GLU A 226 6.02 -23.23 1.73
C GLU A 226 6.19 -22.15 0.64
N LYS A 227 6.46 -20.90 1.04
CA LYS A 227 6.65 -19.77 0.11
C LYS A 227 7.96 -19.84 -0.67
N ILE A 228 9.06 -20.23 -0.02
CA ILE A 228 10.40 -20.33 -0.63
C ILE A 228 10.40 -21.35 -1.78
N ASN A 229 9.61 -22.43 -1.68
CA ASN A 229 9.48 -23.45 -2.73
C ASN A 229 8.91 -22.93 -4.06
N ILE A 230 8.26 -21.76 -4.07
CA ILE A 230 7.63 -21.20 -5.25
C ILE A 230 8.65 -20.30 -5.97
N LEU A 231 9.46 -20.90 -6.83
CA LEU A 231 10.43 -20.14 -7.63
C LEU A 231 9.75 -19.28 -8.71
N PRO A 232 10.31 -18.09 -9.02
CA PRO A 232 9.81 -17.21 -10.07
C PRO A 232 9.80 -17.88 -11.45
N LYS A 233 8.74 -17.65 -12.22
CA LYS A 233 8.55 -18.16 -13.58
C LYS A 233 8.55 -17.06 -14.65
N ILE A 234 8.35 -15.82 -14.24
CA ILE A 234 8.27 -14.65 -15.13
C ILE A 234 9.29 -13.60 -14.67
N TYR A 235 9.80 -12.80 -15.60
CA TYR A 235 10.77 -11.73 -15.31
C TYR A 235 10.29 -10.78 -14.21
N ASP A 236 9.02 -10.37 -14.23
CA ASP A 236 8.44 -9.41 -13.29
C ASP A 236 8.40 -9.91 -11.83
N GLU A 237 8.44 -11.22 -11.62
CA GLU A 237 8.45 -11.83 -10.29
C GLU A 237 9.84 -11.82 -9.64
N ILE A 238 10.91 -11.62 -10.43
CA ILE A 238 12.30 -11.69 -9.94
C ILE A 238 12.62 -10.62 -8.88
N PRO A 239 12.26 -9.33 -9.07
CA PRO A 239 12.46 -8.30 -8.04
C PRO A 239 11.69 -8.61 -6.76
N ILE A 240 10.43 -9.03 -6.88
CA ILE A 240 9.55 -9.34 -5.75
C ILE A 240 10.15 -10.49 -4.92
N TYR A 241 10.62 -11.54 -5.60
CA TYR A 241 11.25 -12.67 -4.93
C TYR A 241 12.62 -12.30 -4.33
N GLN A 242 13.37 -11.38 -4.96
CA GLN A 242 14.61 -10.86 -4.40
C GLN A 242 14.37 -10.11 -3.07
N GLU A 243 13.38 -9.22 -3.03
CA GLU A 243 12.97 -8.52 -1.81
C GLU A 243 12.53 -9.50 -0.71
N PHE A 244 11.72 -10.50 -1.08
CA PHE A 244 11.30 -11.56 -0.16
C PHE A 244 12.51 -12.33 0.42
N ILE A 245 13.48 -12.72 -0.40
CA ILE A 245 14.70 -13.39 0.07
C ILE A 245 15.52 -12.50 1.02
N ASP A 246 15.57 -11.18 0.76
CA ASP A 246 16.32 -10.26 1.61
C ASP A 246 15.60 -10.00 2.95
N GLU A 247 14.26 -9.97 2.97
CA GLU A 247 13.45 -9.98 4.20
C GLU A 247 13.70 -11.25 5.02
N LEU A 248 13.70 -12.43 4.36
CA LEU A 248 13.97 -13.70 5.04
C LEU A 248 15.37 -13.76 5.67
N LYS A 249 16.39 -13.18 5.03
CA LYS A 249 17.74 -13.09 5.63
C LYS A 249 17.75 -12.19 6.86
N ALA A 250 17.02 -11.07 6.83
CA ALA A 250 16.91 -10.18 7.99
C ALA A 250 16.19 -10.89 9.15
N ASP A 251 15.14 -11.66 8.86
CA ASP A 251 14.42 -12.47 9.84
C ASP A 251 15.30 -13.55 10.48
N VAL A 252 16.16 -14.22 9.69
CA VAL A 252 17.12 -15.21 10.22
C VAL A 252 18.01 -14.57 11.28
N LEU A 253 18.58 -13.39 11.03
CA LEU A 253 19.43 -12.68 12.00
C LEU A 253 18.67 -12.34 13.29
N ARG A 254 17.42 -11.89 13.16
CA ARG A 254 16.57 -11.53 14.31
C ARG A 254 16.19 -12.75 15.16
N ILE A 255 15.86 -13.87 14.52
CA ILE A 255 15.47 -15.11 15.22
C ILE A 255 16.69 -15.77 15.86
N GLU A 256 17.85 -15.78 15.20
CA GLU A 256 19.10 -16.32 15.79
C GLU A 256 19.49 -15.60 17.07
N ALA A 257 19.25 -14.29 17.18
CA ALA A 257 19.47 -13.54 18.42
C ALA A 257 18.50 -13.95 19.56
N LYS A 258 17.31 -14.47 19.25
CA LYS A 258 16.31 -14.93 20.24
C LYS A 258 16.52 -16.35 20.73
N LEU A 259 17.07 -17.24 19.90
CA LEU A 259 17.31 -18.64 20.27
C LEU A 259 18.11 -18.83 21.58
N PRO A 260 19.20 -18.09 21.87
CA PRO A 260 19.89 -18.24 23.16
C PRO A 260 19.00 -17.86 24.35
N LEU A 261 18.17 -16.82 24.22
CA LEU A 261 17.25 -16.38 25.29
C LEU A 261 16.22 -17.47 25.62
N ILE A 262 15.68 -18.14 24.59
CA ILE A 262 14.76 -19.27 24.76
C ILE A 262 15.44 -20.44 25.51
N ASN A 263 16.70 -20.73 25.19
CA ASN A 263 17.46 -21.77 25.90
C ASN A 263 17.68 -21.40 27.39
N GLU A 264 17.95 -20.13 27.67
CA GLU A 264 18.09 -19.62 29.04
C GLU A 264 16.77 -19.69 29.82
N GLU A 265 15.64 -19.38 29.19
CA GLU A 265 14.30 -19.51 29.78
C GLU A 265 13.98 -20.96 30.17
N VAL A 266 14.27 -21.92 29.29
CA VAL A 266 14.08 -23.35 29.58
C VAL A 266 15.02 -23.81 30.69
N ALA A 267 16.29 -23.37 30.68
CA ALA A 267 17.25 -23.68 31.74
C ALA A 267 16.80 -23.11 33.10
N LEU A 268 16.22 -21.91 33.12
CA LEU A 268 15.63 -21.30 34.31
C LEU A 268 14.52 -22.19 34.87
N LEU A 269 13.55 -22.56 34.03
CA LEU A 269 12.39 -23.35 34.45
C LEU A 269 12.80 -24.71 35.01
N LEU A 270 13.78 -25.37 34.40
CA LEU A 270 14.31 -26.64 34.87
C LEU A 270 15.08 -26.51 36.21
N ARG A 271 15.81 -25.40 36.42
CA ARG A 271 16.53 -25.14 37.67
C ARG A 271 15.60 -24.95 38.87
N TYR A 272 14.41 -24.39 38.64
CA TYR A 272 13.37 -24.24 39.67
C TYR A 272 12.45 -25.48 39.81
N GLU A 273 12.81 -26.61 39.18
CA GLU A 273 12.06 -27.88 39.23
C GLU A 273 10.59 -27.74 38.79
N ILE A 274 10.31 -26.82 37.87
CA ILE A 274 8.96 -26.58 37.36
C ILE A 274 8.61 -27.68 36.35
N GLU A 275 7.43 -28.30 36.51
CA GLU A 275 6.90 -29.24 35.53
C GLU A 275 6.49 -28.50 34.24
N ILE A 276 7.25 -28.74 33.17
CA ILE A 276 6.96 -28.22 31.82
C ILE A 276 6.21 -29.31 31.04
N ASP A 277 5.22 -28.92 30.22
CA ASP A 277 4.55 -29.86 29.32
C ASP A 277 5.59 -30.59 28.45
N PRO A 278 5.62 -31.94 28.43
CA PRO A 278 6.55 -32.71 27.60
C PRO A 278 6.49 -32.31 26.12
N LYS A 279 5.34 -31.89 25.61
CA LYS A 279 5.21 -31.41 24.22
C LYS A 279 6.04 -30.16 23.95
N LEU A 280 6.04 -29.21 24.89
CA LEU A 280 6.78 -27.95 24.77
C LEU A 280 8.29 -28.23 24.83
N LEU A 281 8.70 -29.14 25.70
CA LEU A 281 10.10 -29.55 25.83
C LEU A 281 10.60 -30.28 24.57
N ASP A 282 9.77 -31.14 23.97
CA ASP A 282 10.10 -31.80 22.70
C ASP A 282 10.19 -30.80 21.54
N GLN A 283 9.28 -29.81 21.48
CA GLN A 283 9.35 -28.72 20.50
C GLN A 283 10.64 -27.92 20.64
N HIS A 284 11.03 -27.56 21.87
CA HIS A 284 12.30 -26.87 22.14
C HIS A 284 13.52 -27.70 21.72
N ARG A 285 13.56 -28.99 22.08
CA ARG A 285 14.66 -29.91 21.70
C ARG A 285 14.83 -30.03 20.19
N LEU A 286 13.71 -30.12 19.47
CA LEU A 286 13.72 -30.23 18.01
C LEU A 286 13.92 -28.88 17.32
N LEU A 287 13.75 -27.75 18.02
CA LEU A 287 13.83 -26.41 17.45
C LEU A 287 15.18 -26.15 16.77
N SER A 288 16.29 -26.45 17.44
CA SER A 288 17.63 -26.26 16.85
C SER A 288 17.78 -27.03 15.55
N ARG A 289 17.30 -28.29 15.52
CA ARG A 289 17.34 -29.12 14.31
C ARG A 289 16.42 -28.58 13.21
N HIS A 290 15.21 -28.15 13.54
CA HIS A 290 14.29 -27.55 12.58
C HIS A 290 14.84 -26.24 12.02
N TRP A 291 15.49 -25.43 12.85
CA TRP A 291 16.13 -24.18 12.46
C TRP A 291 17.34 -24.41 11.55
N ASP A 292 18.21 -25.36 11.89
CA ASP A 292 19.37 -25.70 11.04
C ASP A 292 18.91 -26.24 9.68
N ASN A 293 17.91 -27.13 9.66
CA ASN A 293 17.30 -27.60 8.42
C ASN A 293 16.67 -26.46 7.60
N TYR A 294 16.03 -25.51 8.25
CA TYR A 294 15.46 -24.33 7.59
C TYR A 294 16.54 -23.46 6.96
N LYS A 295 17.65 -23.21 7.67
CA LYS A 295 18.80 -22.46 7.14
C LYS A 295 19.43 -23.15 5.93
N THR A 296 19.68 -24.45 6.03
CA THR A 296 20.22 -25.21 4.90
C THR A 296 19.29 -25.15 3.69
N PHE A 297 17.97 -25.28 3.93
CA PHE A 297 16.97 -25.18 2.87
C PHE A 297 16.89 -23.78 2.26
N LEU A 298 17.00 -22.73 3.09
CA LEU A 298 17.04 -21.34 2.62
C LEU A 298 18.28 -21.09 1.77
N ASP A 299 19.45 -21.57 2.18
CA ASP A 299 20.71 -21.43 1.43
C ASP A 299 20.63 -22.17 0.07
N GLU A 300 20.10 -23.38 0.05
CA GLU A 300 19.86 -24.15 -1.18
C GLU A 300 18.87 -23.43 -2.11
N SER A 301 17.84 -22.81 -1.55
CA SER A 301 16.84 -22.06 -2.31
C SER A 301 17.39 -20.74 -2.85
N ILE A 302 18.22 -20.03 -2.09
CA ILE A 302 18.95 -18.84 -2.55
C ILE A 302 19.90 -19.23 -3.69
N ALA A 303 20.61 -20.35 -3.57
CA ALA A 303 21.48 -20.85 -4.63
C ALA A 303 20.68 -21.23 -5.89
N SER A 304 19.51 -21.86 -5.71
CA SER A 304 18.59 -22.20 -6.81
C SER A 304 18.04 -20.95 -7.50
N PHE A 305 17.61 -19.94 -6.73
CA PHE A 305 17.16 -18.66 -7.26
C PHE A 305 18.26 -17.93 -8.03
N LYS A 306 19.51 -17.95 -7.56
CA LYS A 306 20.66 -17.40 -8.32
C LYS A 306 20.80 -18.08 -9.68
N ARG A 307 20.71 -19.42 -9.74
CA ARG A 307 20.77 -20.18 -11.01
C ARG A 307 19.60 -19.82 -11.93
N VAL A 308 18.39 -19.70 -11.39
CA VAL A 308 17.20 -19.29 -12.15
C VAL A 308 17.38 -17.88 -12.71
N LYS A 309 17.85 -16.92 -11.89
CA LYS A 309 18.14 -15.54 -12.30
C LYS A 309 19.17 -15.49 -13.44
N GLU A 310 20.21 -16.31 -13.36
CA GLU A 310 21.24 -16.41 -14.39
C GLU A 310 20.73 -17.07 -15.67
N ALA A 311 19.90 -18.12 -15.56
CA ALA A 311 19.23 -18.73 -16.70
C ALA A 311 18.29 -17.75 -17.43
N PHE A 312 17.51 -16.95 -16.69
CA PHE A 312 16.69 -15.89 -17.26
C PHE A 312 17.52 -14.82 -17.97
N LYS A 313 18.68 -14.44 -17.41
CA LYS A 313 19.60 -13.51 -18.07
C LYS A 313 20.11 -14.05 -19.41
N ILE A 314 20.50 -15.33 -19.45
CA ILE A 314 20.92 -16.00 -20.69
C ILE A 314 19.75 -16.09 -21.69
N GLN A 315 18.55 -16.42 -21.23
CA GLN A 315 17.36 -16.46 -22.07
C GLN A 315 17.04 -15.08 -22.67
N LEU A 316 17.12 -14.03 -21.86
CA LEU A 316 16.88 -12.65 -22.29
C LEU A 316 17.88 -12.20 -23.37
N GLN A 317 19.16 -12.59 -23.23
CA GLN A 317 20.19 -12.36 -24.25
C GLN A 317 19.87 -13.09 -25.56
N LYS A 318 19.49 -14.37 -25.48
CA LYS A 318 19.07 -15.16 -26.65
C LYS A 318 17.83 -14.58 -27.34
N GLU A 319 16.83 -14.12 -26.58
CA GLU A 319 15.64 -13.47 -27.14
C GLU A 319 16.03 -12.17 -27.86
N GLN A 320 16.98 -11.41 -27.32
CA GLN A 320 17.48 -10.21 -27.99
C GLN A 320 18.23 -10.53 -29.28
N GLU A 321 19.15 -11.51 -29.27
CA GLU A 321 19.85 -11.96 -30.48
C GLU A 321 18.87 -12.44 -31.55
N LYS A 322 17.84 -13.19 -31.15
CA LYS A 322 16.77 -13.64 -32.06
C LYS A 322 16.06 -12.43 -32.69
N ASN A 323 15.66 -11.43 -31.88
CA ASN A 323 14.99 -10.24 -32.37
C ASN A 323 15.89 -9.44 -33.35
N LEU A 324 17.18 -9.28 -33.04
CA LEU A 324 18.13 -8.62 -33.95
C LEU A 324 18.28 -9.36 -35.28
N ASN A 325 18.32 -10.69 -35.26
CA ASN A 325 18.37 -11.51 -36.47
C ASN A 325 17.08 -11.40 -37.30
N GLU A 326 15.92 -11.39 -36.65
CA GLU A 326 14.63 -11.21 -37.33
C GLU A 326 14.53 -9.83 -37.97
N ILE A 327 14.99 -8.77 -37.29
CA ILE A 327 15.08 -7.41 -37.86
C ILE A 327 16.01 -7.40 -39.08
N PHE A 328 17.17 -8.07 -39.00
CA PHE A 328 18.12 -8.17 -40.11
C PHE A 328 17.52 -8.88 -41.33
N GLU A 329 16.84 -10.01 -41.12
CA GLU A 329 16.16 -10.73 -42.20
C GLU A 329 15.01 -9.91 -42.79
N LEU A 330 14.26 -9.18 -41.96
CA LEU A 330 13.20 -8.27 -42.43
C LEU A 330 13.77 -7.14 -43.29
N GLN A 331 14.88 -6.53 -42.89
CA GLN A 331 15.56 -5.52 -43.71
C GLN A 331 16.03 -6.09 -45.06
N LYS A 332 16.58 -7.31 -45.05
CA LYS A 332 17.01 -7.98 -46.28
C LYS A 332 15.82 -8.30 -47.18
N TYR A 333 14.73 -8.80 -46.62
CA TYR A 333 13.47 -9.01 -47.33
C TYR A 333 12.99 -7.70 -47.95
N PHE A 334 12.91 -6.62 -47.16
CA PHE A 334 12.52 -5.29 -47.65
C PHE A 334 13.39 -4.80 -48.80
N LYS A 335 14.72 -5.00 -48.76
CA LYS A 335 15.62 -4.61 -49.87
C LYS A 335 15.35 -5.36 -51.17
N ILE A 336 14.94 -6.63 -51.11
CA ILE A 336 14.76 -7.49 -52.29
C ILE A 336 13.33 -7.42 -52.84
N THR A 337 12.33 -7.52 -51.97
CA THR A 337 10.92 -7.70 -52.34
C THR A 337 10.06 -6.48 -52.03
N GLY A 338 10.64 -5.46 -51.41
CA GLY A 338 9.97 -4.21 -51.08
C GLY A 338 9.48 -3.46 -52.32
N PRO A 339 8.47 -2.57 -52.17
CA PRO A 339 7.83 -1.91 -53.29
C PRO A 339 8.66 -0.71 -53.80
N HIS A 340 9.90 -0.98 -54.20
CA HIS A 340 10.86 0.02 -54.71
C HIS A 340 10.72 0.25 -56.21
N GLN A 341 10.13 -0.70 -56.93
CA GLN A 341 10.03 -0.73 -58.38
C GLN A 341 8.75 -0.06 -58.87
N ALA A 342 8.82 0.54 -60.07
CA ALA A 342 7.70 1.27 -60.67
C ALA A 342 6.69 0.38 -61.43
N ASP A 343 7.04 -0.88 -61.70
CA ASP A 343 6.23 -1.86 -62.41
C ASP A 343 5.15 -2.51 -61.54
N MET A 344 5.20 -2.28 -60.22
CA MET A 344 4.24 -2.80 -59.27
C MET A 344 2.93 -1.99 -59.30
N SER A 345 1.78 -2.68 -59.18
CA SER A 345 0.51 -1.98 -59.04
C SER A 345 0.38 -1.34 -57.66
N VAL A 346 -0.29 -0.19 -57.62
CA VAL A 346 -0.50 0.60 -56.39
C VAL A 346 -1.12 -0.23 -55.26
N SER A 347 -2.11 -1.07 -55.57
CA SER A 347 -2.79 -1.91 -54.58
C SER A 347 -1.87 -2.97 -53.95
N ILE A 348 -1.02 -3.62 -54.76
CA ILE A 348 -0.07 -4.63 -54.28
C ILE A 348 1.03 -3.95 -53.44
N ALA A 349 1.51 -2.79 -53.88
CA ALA A 349 2.54 -2.04 -53.17
C ALA A 349 2.08 -1.55 -51.79
N LEU A 350 0.86 -1.00 -51.69
CA LEU A 350 0.29 -0.56 -50.42
C LEU A 350 0.06 -1.72 -49.45
N ASN A 351 -0.47 -2.86 -49.94
CA ASN A 351 -0.65 -4.05 -49.11
C ASN A 351 0.70 -4.58 -48.58
N LYS A 352 1.75 -4.60 -49.42
CA LYS A 352 3.10 -4.94 -48.96
C LYS A 352 3.63 -3.97 -47.91
N CYS A 353 3.36 -2.66 -48.03
CA CYS A 353 3.73 -1.70 -46.99
C CYS A 353 3.04 -2.03 -45.67
N GLU A 354 1.73 -2.29 -45.69
CA GLU A 354 0.94 -2.66 -44.51
C GLU A 354 1.46 -3.95 -43.84
N GLN A 355 1.75 -5.00 -44.63
CA GLN A 355 2.29 -6.25 -44.09
C GLN A 355 3.63 -6.06 -43.37
N ILE A 356 4.50 -5.20 -43.89
CA ILE A 356 5.79 -4.95 -43.25
C ILE A 356 5.61 -3.99 -42.05
N GLU A 357 4.70 -3.02 -42.11
CA GLU A 357 4.35 -2.18 -40.95
C GLU A 357 3.85 -3.03 -39.78
N GLU A 358 2.99 -4.02 -40.03
CA GLU A 358 2.52 -4.96 -38.99
C GLU A 358 3.68 -5.75 -38.36
N GLN A 359 4.64 -6.21 -39.17
CA GLN A 359 5.83 -6.91 -38.67
C GLN A 359 6.73 -5.97 -37.85
N ILE A 360 6.90 -4.72 -38.29
CA ILE A 360 7.66 -3.70 -37.55
C ILE A 360 6.98 -3.41 -36.21
N GLU A 361 5.65 -3.29 -36.17
CA GLU A 361 4.91 -3.05 -34.92
C GLU A 361 5.07 -4.22 -33.93
N GLN A 362 5.02 -5.46 -34.42
CA GLN A 362 5.29 -6.65 -33.61
C GLN A 362 6.71 -6.60 -33.02
N MET A 363 7.73 -6.31 -33.84
CA MET A 363 9.12 -6.18 -33.38
C MET A 363 9.33 -5.02 -32.41
N GLU A 364 8.65 -3.88 -32.60
CA GLU A 364 8.69 -2.74 -31.67
C GLU A 364 8.08 -3.10 -30.31
N ASN A 365 7.00 -3.89 -30.30
CA ASN A 365 6.37 -4.37 -29.07
C ASN A 365 7.25 -5.39 -28.34
N ASP A 366 7.93 -6.27 -29.08
CA ASP A 366 8.94 -7.17 -28.52
C ASP A 366 10.15 -6.39 -27.97
N GLU A 367 10.65 -5.36 -28.66
CA GLU A 367 11.71 -4.49 -28.13
C GLU A 367 11.28 -3.81 -26.83
N LYS A 368 10.03 -3.33 -26.72
CA LYS A 368 9.50 -2.74 -25.48
C LYS A 368 9.45 -3.76 -24.34
N ARG A 369 8.95 -4.97 -24.61
CA ARG A 369 8.88 -6.08 -23.64
C ARG A 369 10.29 -6.44 -23.14
N LEU A 370 11.22 -6.62 -24.07
CA LEU A 370 12.62 -6.91 -23.75
C LEU A 370 13.24 -5.77 -22.94
N LYS A 371 13.01 -4.51 -23.29
CA LYS A 371 13.54 -3.35 -22.56
C LYS A 371 13.09 -3.31 -21.10
N ILE A 372 11.84 -3.69 -20.81
CA ILE A 372 11.34 -3.81 -19.44
C ILE A 372 12.08 -4.94 -18.70
N ALA A 373 12.22 -6.11 -19.34
CA ALA A 373 12.97 -7.22 -18.76
C ALA A 373 14.46 -6.89 -18.51
N TYR A 374 15.13 -6.17 -19.42
CA TYR A 374 16.52 -5.71 -19.24
C TYR A 374 16.68 -4.78 -18.04
N ARG A 375 15.70 -3.91 -17.78
CA ARG A 375 15.68 -3.04 -16.58
C ARG A 375 15.62 -3.82 -15.28
N ILE A 376 14.86 -4.91 -15.24
CA ILE A 376 14.77 -5.79 -14.05
C ILE A 376 16.16 -6.33 -13.65
N PHE A 377 17.03 -6.57 -14.62
CA PHE A 377 18.40 -7.03 -14.37
C PHE A 377 19.44 -5.91 -14.30
N ASN A 378 19.04 -4.63 -14.41
CA ASN A 378 19.94 -3.48 -14.54
C ASN A 378 20.96 -3.68 -15.68
N LEU A 379 20.51 -4.21 -16.81
CA LEU A 379 21.31 -4.42 -18.00
C LEU A 379 20.91 -3.40 -19.08
N ASP A 380 21.89 -3.01 -19.89
CA ASP A 380 21.63 -2.17 -21.05
C ASP A 380 21.21 -3.02 -22.25
N MET A 381 20.05 -2.67 -22.84
CA MET A 381 19.58 -3.25 -24.08
C MET A 381 20.18 -2.48 -25.26
N THR A 382 20.68 -3.20 -26.26
CA THR A 382 20.99 -2.60 -27.57
C THR A 382 19.69 -2.33 -28.32
N VAL A 383 19.43 -1.06 -28.60
CA VAL A 383 18.27 -0.62 -29.38
C VAL A 383 18.60 -0.71 -30.87
N SER A 384 17.71 -1.33 -31.65
CA SER A 384 17.92 -1.46 -33.09
C SER A 384 17.67 -0.12 -33.81
N LYS A 385 18.75 0.55 -34.20
CA LYS A 385 18.66 1.69 -35.14
C LYS A 385 18.13 1.24 -36.50
N ASP A 386 18.37 -0.01 -36.83
CA ASP A 386 17.99 -0.66 -38.08
C ASP A 386 16.47 -0.78 -38.22
N LEU A 387 15.77 -1.14 -37.15
CA LEU A 387 14.30 -1.17 -37.13
C LEU A 387 13.70 0.24 -37.28
N GLN A 388 14.28 1.23 -36.59
CA GLN A 388 13.83 2.63 -36.68
C GLN A 388 14.03 3.21 -38.09
N ASN A 389 15.14 2.89 -38.74
CA ASN A 389 15.41 3.31 -40.11
C ASN A 389 14.46 2.61 -41.09
N LEU A 390 14.21 1.31 -40.92
CA LEU A 390 13.26 0.57 -41.74
C LEU A 390 11.84 1.14 -41.65
N LYS A 391 11.38 1.47 -40.43
CA LYS A 391 10.08 2.12 -40.21
C LYS A 391 9.95 3.43 -40.97
N LYS A 392 10.94 4.32 -40.85
CA LYS A 392 10.97 5.59 -41.60
C LYS A 392 10.94 5.35 -43.10
N ASP A 393 11.76 4.40 -43.59
CA ASP A 393 11.83 4.08 -45.01
C ASP A 393 10.46 3.63 -45.54
N ILE A 394 9.73 2.80 -44.78
CA ILE A 394 8.38 2.35 -45.18
C ILE A 394 7.33 3.46 -45.10
N GLU A 395 7.36 4.30 -44.06
CA GLU A 395 6.45 5.45 -43.95
C GLU A 395 6.58 6.36 -45.18
N ILE A 396 7.82 6.62 -45.61
CA ILE A 396 8.07 7.44 -46.81
C ILE A 396 7.63 6.69 -48.06
N LEU A 397 7.99 5.42 -48.22
CA LEU A 397 7.63 4.64 -49.41
C LEU A 397 6.11 4.50 -49.57
N LYS A 398 5.38 4.26 -48.46
CA LYS A 398 3.93 4.27 -48.41
C LYS A 398 3.37 5.63 -48.81
N SER A 399 3.98 6.72 -48.36
CA SER A 399 3.57 8.07 -48.78
C SER A 399 3.72 8.26 -50.30
N ILE A 400 4.80 7.77 -50.91
CA ILE A 400 5.01 7.84 -52.37
C ILE A 400 3.93 7.03 -53.10
N TRP A 401 3.61 5.83 -52.63
CA TRP A 401 2.55 5.01 -53.22
C TRP A 401 1.15 5.60 -53.03
N LEU A 402 0.89 6.32 -51.95
CA LEU A 402 -0.35 7.08 -51.77
C LEU A 402 -0.44 8.25 -52.75
N LEU A 403 0.65 8.96 -53.01
CA LEU A 403 0.69 9.98 -54.08
C LEU A 403 0.49 9.35 -55.46
N ALA A 404 1.06 8.16 -55.71
CA ALA A 404 0.81 7.41 -56.94
C ALA A 404 -0.67 7.05 -57.10
N LYS A 405 -1.29 6.55 -56.03
CA LYS A 405 -2.73 6.24 -55.98
C LYS A 405 -3.58 7.47 -56.31
N GLU A 406 -3.32 8.57 -55.62
CA GLU A 406 -4.04 9.84 -55.79
C GLU A 406 -3.89 10.35 -57.23
N TYR A 407 -2.67 10.27 -57.79
CA TYR A 407 -2.42 10.64 -59.18
C TYR A 407 -3.18 9.77 -60.18
N GLU A 408 -3.18 8.44 -60.01
CA GLU A 408 -3.90 7.53 -60.92
C GLU A 408 -5.43 7.70 -60.83
N GLU A 409 -5.97 7.90 -59.63
CA GLU A 409 -7.40 8.17 -59.42
C GLU A 409 -7.83 9.49 -60.08
N MET A 410 -7.06 10.56 -59.88
CA MET A 410 -7.36 11.86 -60.50
C MET A 410 -7.17 11.83 -62.02
N LEU A 411 -6.13 11.18 -62.51
CA LEU A 411 -5.89 11.04 -63.95
C LEU A 411 -7.02 10.24 -64.62
N ASN A 412 -7.47 9.14 -64.02
CA ASN A 412 -8.59 8.35 -64.55
C ASN A 412 -9.90 9.14 -64.54
N LYS A 413 -10.15 9.92 -63.49
CA LYS A 413 -11.30 10.83 -63.42
C LYS A 413 -11.25 11.86 -64.56
N TRP A 414 -10.12 12.52 -64.78
CA TRP A 414 -10.01 13.54 -65.83
C TRP A 414 -10.02 12.98 -67.24
N LYS A 415 -9.44 11.79 -67.47
CA LYS A 415 -9.49 11.08 -68.75
C LYS A 415 -10.91 10.79 -69.21
N THR A 416 -11.81 10.47 -68.28
CA THR A 416 -13.20 10.11 -68.56
C THR A 416 -14.18 11.29 -68.52
N THR A 417 -13.75 12.44 -68.00
CA THR A 417 -14.58 13.65 -67.94
C THR A 417 -14.63 14.33 -69.31
N GLU A 418 -15.81 14.84 -69.69
CA GLU A 418 -15.99 15.65 -70.90
C GLU A 418 -15.05 16.87 -70.87
N PHE A 419 -14.38 17.15 -71.99
CA PHE A 419 -13.30 18.14 -72.03
C PHE A 419 -13.72 19.53 -71.55
N TYR A 420 -14.92 20.01 -71.91
CA TYR A 420 -15.41 21.33 -71.50
C TYR A 420 -15.88 21.40 -70.04
N GLN A 421 -16.04 20.27 -69.37
CA GLN A 421 -16.37 20.21 -67.94
C GLN A 421 -15.11 20.17 -67.07
N LEU A 422 -13.92 20.07 -67.67
CA LEU A 422 -12.66 20.02 -66.95
C LEU A 422 -12.33 21.37 -66.32
N ASN A 423 -12.02 21.34 -65.03
CA ASN A 423 -11.48 22.50 -64.34
C ASN A 423 -9.96 22.57 -64.54
N ILE A 424 -9.52 23.37 -65.51
CA ILE A 424 -8.10 23.51 -65.87
C ILE A 424 -7.24 24.04 -64.72
N ASN A 425 -7.79 24.92 -63.87
CA ASN A 425 -7.07 25.44 -62.71
C ASN A 425 -6.81 24.33 -61.69
N GLU A 426 -7.80 23.49 -61.41
CA GLU A 426 -7.67 22.34 -60.50
C GLU A 426 -6.62 21.34 -61.00
N LEU A 427 -6.64 21.04 -62.31
CA LEU A 427 -5.63 20.20 -62.98
C LEU A 427 -4.21 20.75 -62.80
N ASN A 428 -4.02 22.04 -63.09
CA ASN A 428 -2.74 22.74 -62.96
C ASN A 428 -2.24 22.74 -61.51
N ASP A 429 -3.09 23.15 -60.57
CA ASP A 429 -2.74 23.22 -59.15
C ASP A 429 -2.37 21.84 -58.61
N PHE A 430 -3.13 20.80 -58.95
CA PHE A 430 -2.83 19.43 -58.54
C PHE A 430 -1.48 18.95 -59.08
N ALA A 431 -1.24 19.04 -60.39
CA ALA A 431 0.00 18.56 -61.00
C ALA A 431 1.23 19.31 -60.47
N GLN A 432 1.14 20.64 -60.30
CA GLN A 432 2.21 21.45 -59.74
C GLN A 432 2.49 21.08 -58.28
N ASN A 433 1.45 20.88 -57.47
CA ASN A 433 1.60 20.52 -56.06
C ASN A 433 2.19 19.12 -55.89
N GLN A 434 1.70 18.14 -56.65
CA GLN A 434 2.23 16.77 -56.64
C GLN A 434 3.70 16.74 -57.09
N TYR A 435 4.03 17.43 -58.18
CA TYR A 435 5.41 17.53 -58.67
C TYR A 435 6.34 18.18 -57.64
N LYS A 436 5.94 19.28 -57.00
CA LYS A 436 6.74 19.93 -55.94
C LYS A 436 7.01 18.99 -54.76
N LYS A 437 6.01 18.22 -54.31
CA LYS A 437 6.17 17.22 -53.24
C LYS A 437 7.18 16.15 -53.64
N LEU A 438 7.01 15.54 -54.82
CA LEU A 438 7.91 14.49 -55.30
C LEU A 438 9.32 15.00 -55.60
N LEU A 439 9.47 16.22 -56.09
CA LEU A 439 10.77 16.85 -56.30
C LEU A 439 11.52 17.05 -54.98
N LYS A 440 10.81 17.48 -53.93
CA LYS A 440 11.38 17.59 -52.58
C LYS A 440 11.83 16.22 -52.06
N MET A 441 10.94 15.22 -52.12
CA MET A 441 11.24 13.85 -51.69
C MET A 441 12.42 13.25 -52.46
N SER A 442 12.48 13.45 -53.79
CA SER A 442 13.58 12.96 -54.64
C SER A 442 14.93 13.58 -54.27
N ARG A 443 14.97 14.82 -53.77
CA ARG A 443 16.19 15.45 -53.26
C ARG A 443 16.59 14.91 -51.88
N GLU A 444 15.61 14.75 -50.99
CA GLU A 444 15.83 14.29 -49.61
C GLU A 444 16.24 12.81 -49.54
N TYR A 445 15.70 11.97 -50.43
CA TYR A 445 15.88 10.52 -50.42
C TYR A 445 16.66 9.99 -51.63
N LYS A 446 17.50 10.85 -52.23
CA LYS A 446 18.29 10.50 -53.42
C LYS A 446 19.16 9.26 -53.22
N GLU A 447 19.69 9.06 -52.01
CA GLU A 447 20.59 7.95 -51.68
C GLU A 447 19.86 6.60 -51.53
N LYS A 448 18.53 6.58 -51.56
CA LYS A 448 17.71 5.36 -51.37
C LYS A 448 17.48 4.58 -52.66
N ASP A 449 17.75 5.16 -53.83
CA ASP A 449 17.58 4.57 -55.16
C ASP A 449 16.18 3.95 -55.39
N TRP A 450 15.12 4.56 -54.85
CA TRP A 450 13.74 4.11 -55.05
C TRP A 450 13.23 4.50 -56.45
N ILE A 451 13.27 3.55 -57.37
CA ILE A 451 12.90 3.73 -58.78
C ILE A 451 11.45 4.25 -58.93
N ILE A 452 10.52 3.82 -58.07
CA ILE A 452 9.14 4.34 -58.06
C ILE A 452 9.08 5.86 -57.85
N LEU A 453 9.96 6.45 -57.03
CA LEU A 453 9.94 7.88 -56.73
C LEU A 453 10.28 8.70 -57.97
N ASP A 454 11.36 8.34 -58.66
CA ASP A 454 11.78 9.02 -59.88
C ASP A 454 10.79 8.75 -61.03
N SER A 455 10.30 7.52 -61.17
CA SER A 455 9.30 7.17 -62.19
C SER A 455 7.99 7.94 -62.02
N LEU A 456 7.46 8.02 -60.79
CA LEU A 456 6.25 8.78 -60.50
C LEU A 456 6.46 10.27 -60.76
N ARG A 457 7.60 10.83 -60.31
CA ARG A 457 7.96 12.23 -60.58
C ARG A 457 7.96 12.52 -62.08
N ASP A 458 8.59 11.65 -62.88
CA ASP A 458 8.73 11.84 -64.32
C ASP A 458 7.39 11.65 -65.05
N ARG A 459 6.53 10.73 -64.60
CA ARG A 459 5.14 10.59 -65.08
C ARG A 459 4.33 11.88 -64.83
N ILE A 460 4.42 12.45 -63.62
CA ILE A 460 3.72 13.69 -63.29
C ILE A 460 4.33 14.89 -64.05
N ASP A 461 5.64 14.93 -64.23
CA ASP A 461 6.30 15.99 -65.02
C ASP A 461 5.85 15.96 -66.48
N THR A 462 5.74 14.77 -67.06
CA THR A 462 5.24 14.59 -68.44
C THR A 462 3.82 15.11 -68.56
N PHE A 463 2.94 14.74 -67.64
CA PHE A 463 1.57 15.27 -67.61
C PHE A 463 1.54 16.79 -67.46
N ARG A 464 2.35 17.33 -66.54
CA ARG A 464 2.48 18.78 -66.30
C ARG A 464 2.92 19.55 -67.54
N ARG A 465 3.80 18.99 -68.37
CA ARG A 465 4.27 19.62 -69.63
C ARG A 465 3.18 19.69 -70.70
N ILE A 466 2.15 18.84 -70.62
CA ILE A 466 1.02 18.81 -71.55
C ILE A 466 -0.11 19.76 -71.10
N LEU A 467 -0.14 20.20 -69.84
CA LEU A 467 -1.19 21.09 -69.33
C LEU A 467 -1.33 22.43 -70.08
N PRO A 468 -0.26 23.13 -70.51
CA PRO A 468 -0.40 24.36 -71.30
C PRO A 468 -1.14 24.16 -72.64
N LEU A 469 -1.00 22.98 -73.24
CA LEU A 469 -1.75 22.61 -74.44
C LEU A 469 -3.24 22.46 -74.13
N ILE A 470 -3.57 21.77 -73.04
CA ILE A 470 -4.95 21.57 -72.59
C ILE A 470 -5.59 22.93 -72.30
N GLU A 471 -4.86 23.84 -71.64
CA GLU A 471 -5.28 25.22 -71.38
C GLU A 471 -5.54 25.99 -72.68
N SER A 472 -4.65 25.87 -73.66
CA SER A 472 -4.80 26.50 -74.98
C SER A 472 -6.04 25.97 -75.72
N LEU A 473 -6.30 24.66 -75.67
CA LEU A 473 -7.47 24.02 -76.25
C LEU A 473 -8.78 24.37 -75.52
N HIS A 474 -8.71 24.61 -74.20
CA HIS A 474 -9.84 24.99 -73.36
C HIS A 474 -10.15 26.51 -73.42
N ASN A 475 -9.50 27.25 -74.30
CA ASN A 475 -9.76 28.68 -74.45
C ASN A 475 -11.23 28.97 -74.85
N PRO A 476 -12.01 29.71 -74.04
CA PRO A 476 -13.44 29.99 -74.30
C PRO A 476 -13.68 30.86 -75.55
N HIS A 477 -12.64 31.51 -76.08
CA HIS A 477 -12.69 32.32 -77.29
C HIS A 477 -12.56 31.49 -78.57
N MET A 478 -12.28 30.18 -78.46
CA MET A 478 -12.26 29.27 -79.59
C MET A 478 -13.64 29.17 -80.26
N ARG A 479 -13.65 29.11 -81.60
CA ARG A 479 -14.84 29.06 -82.46
C ARG A 479 -14.66 27.95 -83.49
N SER A 480 -15.74 27.59 -84.18
CA SER A 480 -15.73 26.50 -85.17
C SER A 480 -14.60 26.63 -86.21
N ARG A 481 -14.31 27.85 -86.67
CA ARG A 481 -13.19 28.14 -87.58
C ARG A 481 -11.81 27.74 -87.03
N HIS A 482 -11.54 27.99 -85.75
CA HIS A 482 -10.27 27.64 -85.12
C HIS A 482 -10.12 26.12 -84.97
N TRP A 483 -11.21 25.43 -84.63
CA TRP A 483 -11.23 23.97 -84.54
C TRP A 483 -11.05 23.29 -85.91
N GLU A 484 -11.63 23.85 -86.96
CA GLU A 484 -11.41 23.39 -88.33
C GLU A 484 -9.97 23.62 -88.79
N GLN A 485 -9.37 24.76 -88.42
CA GLN A 485 -7.95 25.02 -88.68
C GLN A 485 -7.05 24.01 -87.96
N ILE A 486 -7.32 23.70 -86.68
CA ILE A 486 -6.56 22.67 -85.96
C ILE A 486 -6.67 21.32 -86.68
N LYS A 487 -7.86 20.91 -87.12
CA LYS A 487 -8.03 19.65 -87.89
C LYS A 487 -7.22 19.63 -89.19
N TYR A 488 -7.23 20.74 -89.91
CA TYR A 488 -6.53 20.86 -91.19
C TYR A 488 -5.01 20.77 -91.00
N GLU A 489 -4.45 21.56 -90.10
CA GLU A 489 -3.00 21.67 -89.89
C GLU A 489 -2.41 20.45 -89.17
N THR A 490 -3.20 19.77 -88.31
CA THR A 490 -2.75 18.57 -87.59
C THR A 490 -3.05 17.27 -88.33
N GLU A 491 -3.75 17.33 -89.46
CA GLU A 491 -4.25 16.19 -90.25
C GLU A 491 -5.05 15.17 -89.42
N LYS A 492 -5.64 15.61 -88.31
CA LYS A 492 -6.36 14.77 -87.35
C LYS A 492 -7.86 15.06 -87.41
N ASN A 493 -8.66 13.99 -87.49
CA ASN A 493 -10.10 14.10 -87.58
C ASN A 493 -10.77 13.74 -86.24
N PHE A 494 -11.48 14.68 -85.65
CA PHE A 494 -12.10 14.54 -84.32
C PHE A 494 -13.36 15.38 -84.18
N GLU A 495 -14.26 15.04 -83.26
CA GLU A 495 -15.49 15.80 -83.03
C GLU A 495 -15.42 16.62 -81.74
N TYR A 496 -14.94 17.86 -81.84
CA TYR A 496 -14.74 18.76 -80.69
C TYR A 496 -16.01 19.18 -79.96
N LYS A 497 -17.22 18.93 -80.48
CA LYS A 497 -18.50 19.22 -79.79
C LYS A 497 -19.15 17.97 -79.19
N SER A 498 -18.54 16.81 -79.40
CA SER A 498 -19.08 15.54 -78.91
C SER A 498 -18.81 15.41 -77.41
N ASN A 499 -19.73 14.78 -76.69
CA ASN A 499 -19.49 14.33 -75.32
C ASN A 499 -18.39 13.26 -75.22
N LYS A 500 -17.97 12.68 -76.36
CA LYS A 500 -16.81 11.79 -76.45
C LYS A 500 -15.47 12.53 -76.50
N PHE A 501 -15.50 13.86 -76.66
CA PHE A 501 -14.30 14.68 -76.61
C PHE A 501 -13.84 14.83 -75.16
N THR A 502 -12.98 13.92 -74.73
CA THR A 502 -12.41 13.87 -73.38
C THR A 502 -10.91 14.12 -73.41
N LEU A 503 -10.29 14.26 -72.24
CA LEU A 503 -8.84 14.38 -72.13
C LEU A 503 -8.11 13.14 -72.70
N GLU A 504 -8.70 11.96 -72.56
CA GLU A 504 -8.15 10.73 -73.15
C GLU A 504 -8.08 10.83 -74.67
N GLN A 505 -9.16 11.31 -75.31
CA GLN A 505 -9.16 11.50 -76.76
C GLN A 505 -8.10 12.52 -77.21
N ILE A 506 -7.83 13.57 -76.43
CA ILE A 506 -6.78 14.56 -76.73
C ILE A 506 -5.39 13.94 -76.70
N LEU A 507 -5.14 13.05 -75.73
CA LEU A 507 -3.88 12.33 -75.61
C LEU A 507 -3.72 11.30 -76.74
N ASP A 508 -4.78 10.58 -77.12
CA ASP A 508 -4.77 9.63 -78.25
C ASP A 508 -4.54 10.34 -79.60
N LEU A 509 -4.98 11.59 -79.70
CA LEU A 509 -4.73 12.43 -80.86
C LEU A 509 -3.30 13.00 -80.86
N HIS A 510 -2.43 12.70 -79.90
CA HIS A 510 -1.04 13.16 -79.88
C HIS A 510 -0.87 14.67 -80.18
N PHE A 511 -1.70 15.53 -79.59
CA PHE A 511 -1.62 16.98 -79.82
C PHE A 511 -0.36 17.61 -79.20
N GLU A 512 0.32 16.89 -78.30
CA GLU A 512 1.62 17.28 -77.73
C GLU A 512 2.73 17.46 -78.77
N GLU A 513 2.60 16.88 -79.97
CA GLU A 513 3.55 17.10 -81.07
C GLU A 513 3.39 18.49 -81.71
N ASN A 514 2.19 19.08 -81.61
CA ASN A 514 1.78 20.32 -82.29
C ASN A 514 1.46 21.46 -81.30
N ILE A 515 2.09 21.46 -80.12
CA ILE A 515 1.79 22.42 -79.03
C ILE A 515 1.89 23.87 -79.51
N GLN A 516 2.96 24.22 -80.24
CA GLN A 516 3.21 25.60 -80.66
C GLN A 516 2.11 26.11 -81.60
N LEU A 517 1.73 25.30 -82.59
CA LEU A 517 0.66 25.61 -83.53
C LEU A 517 -0.69 25.81 -82.82
N ILE A 518 -1.06 24.88 -81.94
CA ILE A 518 -2.34 24.95 -81.22
C ILE A 518 -2.39 26.16 -80.29
N THR A 519 -1.25 26.48 -79.65
CA THR A 519 -1.12 27.68 -78.80
C THR A 519 -1.31 28.95 -79.62
N GLU A 520 -0.67 29.05 -80.80
CA GLU A 520 -0.82 30.20 -81.69
C GLU A 520 -2.26 30.40 -82.18
N ILE A 521 -2.94 29.32 -82.58
CA ILE A 521 -4.36 29.37 -82.98
C ILE A 521 -5.22 29.86 -81.82
N SER A 522 -4.95 29.38 -80.60
CA SER A 522 -5.67 29.81 -79.39
C SER A 522 -5.42 31.28 -79.05
N GLU A 523 -4.18 31.76 -79.16
CA GLU A 523 -3.86 33.18 -78.99
C GLU A 523 -4.57 34.05 -80.02
N ASN A 524 -4.60 33.61 -81.28
CA ASN A 524 -5.30 34.31 -82.36
C ASN A 524 -6.81 34.36 -82.08
N ALA A 525 -7.41 33.28 -81.58
CA ALA A 525 -8.81 33.26 -81.17
C ALA A 525 -9.11 34.31 -80.08
N SER A 526 -8.21 34.48 -79.11
CA SER A 526 -8.33 35.49 -78.05
C SER A 526 -8.22 36.91 -78.61
N LYS A 527 -7.26 37.14 -79.52
CA LYS A 527 -7.09 38.43 -80.23
C LYS A 527 -8.33 38.75 -81.06
N GLU A 528 -8.84 37.79 -81.83
CA GLU A 528 -10.07 37.94 -82.62
C GLU A 528 -11.27 38.28 -81.73
N TYR A 529 -11.46 37.57 -80.61
CA TYR A 529 -12.53 37.90 -79.67
C TYR A 529 -12.41 39.33 -79.12
N SER A 530 -11.19 39.79 -78.82
CA SER A 530 -10.98 41.17 -78.38
C SER A 530 -11.39 42.19 -79.45
N ILE A 531 -11.10 41.91 -80.72
CA ILE A 531 -11.50 42.74 -81.86
C ILE A 531 -13.03 42.70 -82.01
N GLU A 532 -13.65 41.51 -81.95
CA GLU A 532 -15.11 41.35 -82.00
C GLU A 532 -15.80 42.15 -80.89
N ARG A 533 -15.30 42.10 -79.65
CA ARG A 533 -15.81 42.90 -78.52
C ARG A 533 -15.65 44.39 -78.77
N MET A 534 -14.53 44.83 -79.33
CA MET A 534 -14.33 46.25 -79.69
C MET A 534 -15.30 46.69 -80.77
N LEU A 535 -15.51 45.88 -81.81
CA LEU A 535 -16.47 46.16 -82.89
C LEU A 535 -17.91 46.18 -82.38
N GLU A 536 -18.30 45.21 -81.54
CA GLU A 536 -19.61 45.21 -80.89
C GLU A 536 -19.83 46.46 -80.04
N ARG A 537 -18.81 46.91 -79.32
CA ARG A 537 -18.88 48.16 -78.56
C ARG A 537 -19.06 49.37 -79.46
N ILE A 538 -18.39 49.42 -80.61
CA ILE A 538 -18.58 50.49 -81.62
C ILE A 538 -20.02 50.45 -82.16
N ILE A 539 -20.52 49.27 -82.53
CA ILE A 539 -21.89 49.10 -83.01
C ILE A 539 -22.89 49.55 -81.95
N GLN A 540 -22.68 49.18 -80.68
CA GLN A 540 -23.53 49.60 -79.59
C GLN A 540 -23.52 51.12 -79.40
N ILE A 541 -22.33 51.73 -79.42
CA ILE A 541 -22.18 53.20 -79.36
C ILE A 541 -22.95 53.85 -80.52
N TRP A 542 -22.80 53.35 -81.76
CA TRP A 542 -23.50 53.90 -82.92
C TRP A 542 -25.02 53.69 -82.89
N ASN A 543 -25.49 52.58 -82.32
CA ASN A 543 -26.93 52.34 -82.14
C ASN A 543 -27.54 53.26 -81.06
N ASP A 544 -26.78 53.58 -80.01
CA ASP A 544 -27.23 54.46 -78.93
C ASP A 544 -27.03 55.95 -79.27
N MET A 545 -26.29 56.27 -80.34
CA MET A 545 -26.08 57.63 -80.82
C MET A 545 -27.38 58.22 -81.39
N ASN A 546 -27.93 59.20 -80.68
CA ASN A 546 -29.07 59.99 -81.14
C ASN A 546 -28.62 61.40 -81.54
N PHE A 547 -28.97 61.82 -82.75
CA PHE A 547 -28.69 63.18 -83.22
C PHE A 547 -29.80 64.12 -82.78
N GLU A 548 -29.49 65.04 -81.86
CA GLU A 548 -30.39 66.13 -81.53
C GLU A 548 -30.45 67.13 -82.69
N THR A 549 -31.63 67.30 -83.30
CA THR A 549 -31.85 68.26 -84.39
C THR A 549 -32.76 69.41 -83.97
N THR A 550 -32.53 70.59 -84.56
CA THR A 550 -33.30 71.81 -84.35
C THR A 550 -33.69 72.43 -85.69
N ILE A 551 -34.85 73.06 -85.80
CA ILE A 551 -35.38 73.57 -87.08
C ILE A 551 -34.64 74.87 -87.48
N HIS A 552 -34.08 74.92 -88.69
CA HIS A 552 -33.43 76.10 -89.25
C HIS A 552 -34.09 76.52 -90.58
N LYS A 553 -35.09 77.42 -90.49
CA LYS A 553 -35.93 77.92 -91.60
C LYS A 553 -36.74 76.81 -92.28
N SER A 554 -37.91 77.17 -92.81
CA SER A 554 -39.10 76.35 -93.08
C SER A 554 -38.94 75.20 -94.10
N ASN A 555 -38.03 74.27 -93.81
CA ASN A 555 -37.94 72.85 -94.18
C ASN A 555 -36.50 72.27 -94.03
N VAL A 556 -35.59 72.91 -93.28
CA VAL A 556 -34.23 72.39 -93.04
C VAL A 556 -34.00 72.18 -91.54
N PHE A 557 -33.56 70.98 -91.15
CA PHE A 557 -33.14 70.67 -89.78
C PHE A 557 -31.62 70.82 -89.64
N LYS A 558 -31.16 71.49 -88.58
CA LYS A 558 -29.75 71.64 -88.20
C LYS A 558 -29.46 70.74 -86.99
N ILE A 559 -28.42 69.90 -87.09
CA ILE A 559 -27.94 69.08 -85.97
C ILE A 559 -27.33 70.03 -84.91
N LYS A 560 -27.83 69.94 -83.67
CA LYS A 560 -27.48 70.81 -82.54
C LYS A 560 -26.16 70.40 -81.90
N THR A 561 -25.95 69.09 -81.76
CA THR A 561 -24.78 68.48 -81.14
C THR A 561 -24.51 67.15 -81.83
N ILE A 562 -23.25 66.92 -82.21
CA ILE A 562 -22.77 65.63 -82.66
C ILE A 562 -22.32 64.91 -81.39
N PRO A 563 -22.93 63.78 -80.99
CA PRO A 563 -22.37 62.95 -79.94
C PRO A 563 -21.02 62.42 -80.45
N LEU A 564 -19.92 62.78 -79.77
CA LEU A 564 -18.58 62.27 -80.01
C LEU A 564 -18.39 60.94 -79.28
#